data_AF-A0A3N5HEB9-F1
#
_entry.id   AF-A0A3N5HEB9-F1
#
_cell.length_a   1.000
_cell.length_b   1.000
_cell.length_c   1.000
_cell.angle_alpha   90.00
_cell.angle_beta   90.00
_cell.angle_gamma   90.00
#
_symmetry.space_group_name_H-M   'P 1'
#
loop_
_entity.id
_entity.type
_entity.pdbx_description
1 polymer ?
#
loop_
_entity_poly.entity_id
_entity_poly.type
_entity_poly.pdbx_seq_one_letter_code
_entity_poly.pdbx_strand_id
1 'polypeptide(L)'
;TERAPNLGGLVEFYRSKDRVRWSPTGINVPDYPKLAQLWWQQIGDVNSGAFTPQEAMDRLASEMEQVMERMEAADKANNTYGGCGPRLAEPKDPSEWLGKPDGPKAKLENEKEPGQTIAYEEIVKRWQE
;
A
#
# COMPACT_ATOMS: atom_id res chain seq x y z
N THR A 1 26.42 -8.68 -15.96
CA THR A 1 26.39 -7.51 -16.87
C THR A 1 26.13 -7.91 -18.30
N GLU A 2 26.61 -9.07 -18.77
CA GLU A 2 26.41 -9.55 -20.15
C GLU A 2 24.94 -9.58 -20.62
N ARG A 3 23.99 -9.96 -19.75
CA ARG A 3 22.57 -9.96 -20.08
C ARG A 3 21.89 -8.58 -20.01
N ALA A 4 22.56 -7.54 -19.50
CA ALA A 4 21.94 -6.24 -19.25
C ALA A 4 21.27 -5.62 -20.49
N PRO A 5 21.85 -5.68 -21.71
CA PRO A 5 21.20 -5.17 -22.92
C PRO A 5 19.84 -5.82 -23.24
N ASN A 6 19.59 -7.03 -22.72
CA ASN A 6 18.37 -7.80 -22.97
C ASN A 6 17.33 -7.69 -21.84
N LEU A 7 17.60 -6.90 -20.78
CA LEU A 7 16.79 -6.85 -19.57
C LEU A 7 16.16 -5.48 -19.31
N GLY A 8 16.18 -4.58 -20.30
CA GLY A 8 15.39 -3.34 -20.28
C GLY A 8 15.64 -2.44 -19.07
N GLY A 9 16.87 -2.36 -18.58
CA GLY A 9 17.22 -1.50 -17.43
C GLY A 9 17.09 -2.16 -16.05
N LEU A 10 16.66 -3.43 -15.96
CA LEU A 10 16.49 -4.12 -14.68
C LEU A 10 17.81 -4.24 -13.90
N VAL A 11 18.92 -4.51 -14.61
CA VAL A 11 20.25 -4.64 -14.01
C VAL A 11 20.75 -3.30 -13.47
N GLU A 12 20.51 -2.23 -14.20
CA GLU A 12 20.86 -0.85 -13.85
C GLU A 12 20.06 -0.38 -12.63
N PHE A 13 18.75 -0.66 -12.61
CA PHE A 13 17.87 -0.33 -11.49
C PHE A 13 18.32 -1.00 -10.17
N TYR A 14 18.58 -2.31 -10.18
CA TYR A 14 19.02 -3.01 -8.97
C TYR A 14 20.48 -2.71 -8.57
N ARG A 15 21.27 -2.06 -9.42
CA ARG A 15 22.61 -1.57 -9.06
C ARG A 15 22.57 -0.15 -8.52
N SER A 16 21.63 0.67 -8.97
CA SER A 16 21.48 2.06 -8.53
C SER A 16 21.01 2.15 -7.08
N LYS A 17 21.20 3.33 -6.47
CA LYS A 17 20.66 3.66 -5.14
C LYS A 17 19.12 3.69 -5.11
N ASP A 18 18.47 3.79 -6.27
CA ASP A 18 17.01 3.94 -6.35
C ASP A 18 16.25 2.67 -5.95
N ARG A 19 16.88 1.49 -6.02
CA ARG A 19 16.30 0.26 -5.44
C ARG A 19 15.92 0.39 -3.97
N VAL A 20 16.61 1.25 -3.21
CA VAL A 20 16.36 1.49 -1.78
C VAL A 20 15.16 2.43 -1.58
N ARG A 21 14.87 3.27 -2.58
CA ARG A 21 13.68 4.13 -2.59
C ARG A 21 12.43 3.41 -3.07
N TRP A 22 12.59 2.25 -3.73
CA TRP A 22 11.47 1.44 -4.14
C TRP A 22 10.93 0.65 -2.96
N SER A 23 9.65 0.87 -2.64
CA SER A 23 8.88 0.03 -1.75
C SER A 23 8.36 -1.19 -2.52
N PRO A 24 8.70 -2.43 -2.14
CA PRO A 24 8.07 -3.59 -2.74
C PRO A 24 6.56 -3.55 -2.46
N THR A 25 5.74 -3.97 -3.42
CA THR A 25 4.29 -4.06 -3.23
C THR A 25 3.87 -5.14 -2.22
N GLY A 26 4.85 -5.91 -1.70
CA GLY A 26 4.69 -6.89 -0.63
C GLY A 26 3.85 -8.11 -1.03
N ILE A 27 3.94 -9.16 -0.23
CA ILE A 27 3.02 -10.31 -0.26
C ILE A 27 2.01 -10.22 0.89
N ASN A 28 1.82 -9.00 1.42
CA ASN A 28 1.33 -8.79 2.78
C ASN A 28 -0.21 -8.77 2.86
N VAL A 29 -0.90 -8.95 1.75
CA VAL A 29 -2.37 -9.03 1.74
C VAL A 29 -2.78 -10.47 2.02
N PRO A 30 -3.41 -10.78 3.17
CA PRO A 30 -3.60 -12.17 3.63
C PRO A 30 -4.41 -13.04 2.65
N ASP A 31 -5.40 -12.46 1.97
CA ASP A 31 -6.18 -13.11 0.90
C ASP A 31 -6.70 -12.01 -0.05
N TYR A 32 -5.86 -11.64 -1.02
CA TYR A 32 -6.18 -10.55 -1.96
C TYR A 32 -7.51 -10.78 -2.71
N PRO A 33 -7.81 -11.97 -3.25
CA PRO A 33 -9.10 -12.21 -3.90
C PRO A 33 -10.31 -11.93 -3.02
N LYS A 34 -10.26 -12.28 -1.72
CA LYS A 34 -11.36 -12.00 -0.79
C LYS A 34 -11.49 -10.51 -0.48
N LEU A 35 -10.37 -9.80 -0.30
CA LEU A 35 -10.38 -8.40 0.13
C LEU A 35 -10.58 -7.41 -1.03
N ALA A 36 -10.06 -7.70 -2.21
CA ALA A 36 -10.10 -6.79 -3.36
C ALA A 36 -11.52 -6.47 -3.87
N GLN A 37 -12.50 -7.32 -3.59
CA GLN A 37 -13.89 -7.08 -3.97
C GLN A 37 -14.50 -5.89 -3.21
N LEU A 38 -14.09 -5.67 -1.96
CA LEU A 38 -14.58 -4.56 -1.13
C LEU A 38 -14.17 -3.20 -1.69
N TRP A 39 -12.95 -3.12 -2.26
CA TRP A 39 -12.43 -1.90 -2.88
C TRP A 39 -13.36 -1.36 -3.97
N TRP A 40 -13.86 -2.23 -4.84
CA TRP A 40 -14.74 -1.82 -5.94
C TRP A 40 -16.09 -1.30 -5.48
N GLN A 41 -16.60 -1.79 -4.35
CA GLN A 41 -17.85 -1.30 -3.77
C GLN A 41 -17.65 0.11 -3.21
N GLN A 42 -16.57 0.34 -2.46
CA GLN A 42 -16.31 1.64 -1.81
C GLN A 42 -15.87 2.73 -2.79
N ILE A 43 -15.16 2.38 -3.87
CA ILE A 43 -14.67 3.40 -4.83
C ILE A 43 -15.80 4.07 -5.63
N GLY A 44 -16.88 3.34 -5.93
CA GLY A 44 -18.04 3.89 -6.64
C GLY A 44 -18.76 4.96 -5.82
N ASP A 45 -18.86 4.72 -4.52
CA ASP A 45 -19.46 5.61 -3.53
C ASP A 45 -18.68 6.93 -3.39
N VAL A 46 -17.34 6.89 -3.43
CA VAL A 46 -16.51 8.11 -3.44
C VAL A 46 -16.62 8.87 -4.76
N ASN A 47 -16.52 8.18 -5.90
CA ASN A 47 -16.52 8.81 -7.21
C ASN A 47 -17.86 9.48 -7.56
N SER A 48 -18.96 8.95 -7.03
CA SER A 48 -20.30 9.55 -7.16
C SER A 48 -20.55 10.72 -6.20
N GLY A 49 -19.65 10.93 -5.23
CA GLY A 49 -19.80 11.96 -4.20
C GLY A 49 -20.81 11.61 -3.10
N ALA A 50 -21.24 10.34 -3.01
CA ALA A 50 -22.13 9.88 -1.95
C ALA A 50 -21.44 9.90 -0.58
N PHE A 51 -20.12 9.66 -0.55
CA PHE A 51 -19.29 9.72 0.64
C PHE A 51 -18.03 10.55 0.39
N THR A 52 -17.52 11.16 1.46
CA THR A 52 -16.18 11.74 1.44
C THR A 52 -15.12 10.64 1.32
N PRO A 53 -13.90 10.96 0.84
CA PRO A 53 -12.81 9.99 0.80
C PRO A 53 -12.53 9.36 2.16
N GLN A 54 -12.62 10.11 3.26
CA GLN A 54 -12.37 9.58 4.59
C GLN A 54 -13.43 8.56 5.00
N GLU A 55 -14.72 8.89 4.86
CA GLU A 55 -15.82 7.99 5.23
C GLU A 55 -15.76 6.67 4.46
N ALA A 56 -15.46 6.72 3.16
CA ALA A 56 -15.32 5.50 2.36
C ALA A 56 -14.11 4.65 2.76
N MET A 57 -12.98 5.28 3.10
CA MET A 57 -11.80 4.57 3.58
C MET A 57 -12.04 3.94 4.97
N ASP A 58 -12.75 4.63 5.86
CA ASP A 58 -13.12 4.10 7.18
C ASP A 58 -14.06 2.89 7.05
N ARG A 59 -15.04 2.98 6.14
CA ARG A 59 -15.94 1.87 5.82
C ARG A 59 -15.20 0.70 5.20
N LEU A 60 -14.33 0.96 4.22
CA LEU A 60 -13.48 -0.07 3.62
C LEU A 60 -12.64 -0.79 4.68
N ALA A 61 -12.00 -0.05 5.58
CA ALA A 61 -11.19 -0.62 6.65
C ALA A 61 -12.04 -1.51 7.56
N SER A 62 -13.23 -1.05 7.97
CA SER A 62 -14.15 -1.85 8.79
C SER A 62 -14.61 -3.13 8.10
N GLU A 63 -14.96 -3.08 6.81
CA GLU A 63 -15.38 -4.25 6.05
C GLU A 63 -14.23 -5.24 5.83
N MET A 64 -13.02 -4.72 5.57
CA MET A 64 -11.81 -5.55 5.49
C MET A 64 -11.54 -6.26 6.82
N GLU A 65 -11.71 -5.57 7.96
CA GLU A 65 -11.54 -6.14 9.29
C GLU A 65 -12.52 -7.29 9.54
N GLN A 66 -13.81 -7.12 9.20
CA GLN A 66 -14.83 -8.19 9.33
C GLN A 66 -14.53 -9.42 8.45
N VAL A 67 -13.92 -9.23 7.28
CA VAL A 67 -13.45 -10.35 6.45
C VAL A 67 -12.25 -11.02 7.11
N MET A 68 -11.27 -10.25 7.58
CA MET A 68 -10.08 -10.77 8.24
C MET A 68 -10.39 -11.47 9.56
N GLU A 69 -11.38 -11.03 10.33
CA GLU A 69 -11.86 -11.70 11.55
C GLU A 69 -12.32 -13.13 11.25
N ARG A 70 -13.12 -13.28 10.18
CA ARG A 70 -13.59 -14.60 9.73
C ARG A 70 -12.43 -15.47 9.23
N MET A 71 -11.44 -14.87 8.58
CA MET A 71 -10.22 -15.58 8.15
C MET A 71 -9.40 -16.05 9.35
N GLU A 72 -9.23 -15.20 10.36
CA GLU A 72 -8.56 -15.54 11.61
C GLU A 72 -9.27 -16.71 12.31
N ALA A 73 -10.60 -16.64 12.45
CA ALA A 73 -11.39 -17.71 13.04
C ALA A 73 -11.25 -19.04 12.26
N ALA A 74 -11.31 -18.99 10.93
CA ALA A 74 -11.15 -20.16 10.07
C ALA A 74 -9.74 -20.77 10.16
N ASP A 75 -8.70 -19.94 10.30
CA ASP A 75 -7.34 -20.42 10.49
C ASP A 75 -7.16 -21.07 11.86
N LYS A 76 -7.66 -20.44 12.94
CA LYS A 76 -7.60 -20.99 14.29
C LYS A 76 -8.37 -22.31 14.43
N ALA A 77 -9.52 -22.43 13.78
CA ALA A 77 -10.35 -23.63 13.87
C ALA A 77 -9.79 -24.79 13.04
N ASN A 78 -9.36 -24.52 11.80
CA ASN A 78 -9.15 -25.56 10.80
C ASN A 78 -7.77 -25.50 10.13
N ASN A 79 -6.87 -24.62 10.57
CA ASN A 79 -5.56 -24.40 9.94
C ASN A 79 -5.67 -24.02 8.44
N THR A 80 -6.76 -23.32 8.09
CA THR A 80 -7.12 -22.99 6.69
C THR A 80 -5.99 -22.27 5.95
N TYR A 81 -5.22 -21.44 6.65
CA TYR A 81 -4.10 -20.66 6.11
C TYR A 81 -2.75 -21.18 6.64
N GLY A 82 -2.68 -22.43 7.11
CA GLY A 82 -1.44 -23.02 7.62
C GLY A 82 -0.87 -22.31 8.84
N GLY A 83 -1.72 -21.67 9.65
CA GLY A 83 -1.31 -20.90 10.83
C GLY A 83 -0.81 -19.49 10.51
N CYS A 84 -0.78 -19.14 9.23
CA CYS A 84 -0.35 -17.84 8.71
C CYS A 84 -1.53 -16.91 8.36
N GLY A 85 -2.75 -17.25 8.80
CA GLY A 85 -3.91 -16.36 8.64
C GLY A 85 -3.71 -15.04 9.40
N PRO A 86 -4.48 -13.99 9.07
CA PRO A 86 -4.38 -12.72 9.76
C PRO A 86 -4.68 -12.88 11.26
N ARG A 87 -4.12 -11.98 12.06
CA ARG A 87 -4.41 -11.82 13.48
C ARG A 87 -4.80 -10.37 13.70
N LEU A 88 -6.05 -10.13 14.06
CA LEU A 88 -6.52 -8.78 14.30
C LEU A 88 -5.85 -8.21 15.54
N ALA A 89 -5.40 -6.96 15.40
CA ALA A 89 -4.90 -6.19 16.52
C ALA A 89 -6.08 -5.55 17.27
N GLU A 90 -5.90 -5.28 18.55
CA GLU A 90 -6.85 -4.47 19.31
C GLU A 90 -6.99 -3.08 18.66
N PRO A 91 -8.21 -2.51 18.58
CA PRO A 91 -8.42 -1.17 18.08
C PRO A 91 -7.55 -0.15 18.82
N LYS A 92 -6.94 0.76 18.06
CA LYS A 92 -6.12 1.86 18.57
C LYS A 92 -6.57 3.16 17.96
N ASP A 93 -6.43 4.24 18.72
CA ASP A 93 -6.65 5.58 18.22
C ASP A 93 -5.65 5.87 17.07
N PRO A 94 -6.06 6.55 15.98
CA PRO A 94 -5.16 6.87 14.87
C PRO A 94 -3.89 7.63 15.31
N SER A 95 -3.94 8.43 16.37
CA SER A 95 -2.78 9.12 16.93
C SER A 95 -1.65 8.19 17.38
N GLU A 96 -1.96 6.93 17.69
CA GLU A 96 -0.95 5.91 17.99
C GLU A 96 -0.13 5.53 16.76
N TRP A 97 -0.66 5.67 15.55
CA TRP A 97 -0.01 5.24 14.30
C TRP A 97 0.58 6.40 13.51
N LEU A 98 -0.11 7.54 13.53
CA LEU A 98 0.26 8.70 12.75
C LEU A 98 1.65 9.22 13.15
N GLY A 99 2.52 9.37 12.16
CA GLY A 99 3.86 9.93 12.37
C GLY A 99 4.90 8.95 12.92
N LYS A 100 4.55 7.68 13.15
CA LYS A 100 5.55 6.64 13.46
C LYS A 100 6.56 6.49 12.31
N PRO A 101 7.81 6.06 12.59
CA PRO A 101 8.74 5.63 11.55
C PRO A 101 8.06 4.63 10.62
N ASP A 102 8.12 4.87 9.32
CA ASP A 102 7.45 4.07 8.27
C ASP A 102 5.91 3.92 8.40
N GLY A 103 5.28 4.72 9.25
CA GLY A 103 3.83 4.73 9.47
C GLY A 103 3.05 5.73 8.61
N PRO A 104 1.71 5.73 8.73
CA PRO A 104 0.85 6.67 8.01
C PRO A 104 1.17 8.11 8.38
N LYS A 105 1.00 9.02 7.41
CA LYS A 105 1.22 10.45 7.59
C LYS A 105 -0.07 11.13 7.99
N ALA A 106 0.04 12.14 8.86
CA ALA A 106 -1.08 13.00 9.20
C ALA A 106 -1.50 13.83 7.98
N LYS A 107 -2.77 14.20 7.96
CA LYS A 107 -3.33 15.11 6.95
C LYS A 107 -2.57 16.44 6.98
N LEU A 108 -2.20 16.94 5.80
CA LEU A 108 -1.56 18.24 5.66
C LEU A 108 -2.59 19.33 5.45
N GLU A 109 -2.25 20.57 5.80
CA GLU A 109 -3.10 21.74 5.50
C GLU A 109 -3.29 21.93 4.00
N ASN A 110 -2.24 21.67 3.20
CA ASN A 110 -2.29 21.67 1.75
C ASN A 110 -1.64 20.38 1.17
N GLU A 111 -2.47 19.49 0.64
CA GLU A 111 -2.03 18.27 -0.06
C GLU A 111 -1.96 18.47 -1.60
N LYS A 112 -2.26 19.68 -2.08
CA LYS A 112 -2.37 20.01 -3.50
C LYS A 112 -1.43 21.16 -3.88
N GLU A 113 -0.20 21.11 -3.39
CA GLU A 113 0.86 22.02 -3.83
C GLU A 113 1.07 21.91 -5.35
N PRO A 114 1.36 23.02 -6.05
CA PRO A 114 1.67 22.99 -7.48
C PRO A 114 2.86 22.07 -7.77
N GLY A 115 2.72 21.24 -8.80
CA GLY A 115 3.80 20.38 -9.25
C GLY A 115 5.04 21.17 -9.67
N GLN A 116 6.22 20.68 -9.30
CA GLN A 116 7.50 21.26 -9.71
C GLN A 116 8.09 20.44 -10.87
N THR A 117 8.62 21.12 -11.88
CA THR A 117 9.30 20.47 -13.01
C THR A 117 10.82 20.51 -12.80
N ILE A 118 11.52 19.53 -13.37
CA ILE A 118 12.98 19.45 -13.38
C ILE A 118 13.42 19.13 -14.82
N ALA A 119 14.53 19.72 -15.27
CA ALA A 119 15.09 19.44 -16.58
C ALA A 119 15.46 17.95 -16.69
N TYR A 120 15.23 17.36 -17.87
CA TYR A 120 15.48 15.94 -18.10
C TYR A 120 16.96 15.58 -17.87
N GLU A 121 17.86 16.45 -18.30
CA GLU A 121 19.31 16.30 -18.16
C GLU A 121 19.75 16.22 -16.69
N GLU A 122 19.09 16.96 -15.80
CA GLU A 122 19.34 16.93 -14.36
C GLU A 122 18.89 15.61 -13.73
N ILE A 123 17.78 15.01 -14.20
CA ILE A 123 17.37 13.67 -13.75
C ILE A 123 18.40 12.63 -14.19
N VAL A 124 18.86 12.67 -15.44
CA VAL A 124 19.78 11.66 -16.00
C VAL A 124 21.12 11.63 -15.26
N LYS A 125 21.66 12.79 -14.85
CA LYS A 125 22.90 12.86 -14.05
C LYS A 125 22.85 11.99 -12.79
N ARG A 126 21.69 11.92 -12.13
CA ARG A 126 21.49 11.11 -10.92
C ARG A 126 21.67 9.60 -11.14
N TRP A 127 21.55 9.12 -12.38
CA TRP A 127 21.61 7.70 -12.74
C TRP A 127 22.99 7.28 -13.26
N GLN A 128 23.93 8.22 -13.40
CA GLN A 128 25.29 7.98 -13.91
C GLN A 128 26.33 7.72 -12.80
N GLU A 129 25.93 7.83 -11.52
CA GLU A 129 26.74 7.49 -10.33
C GLU A 129 26.57 6.03 -9.89
#